data_AF-A0A352MA48-F1
#
_entry.id   AF-A0A352MA48-F1
#
_cell.length_a   1.000
_cell.length_b   1.000
_cell.length_c   1.000
_cell.angle_alpha   90.00
_cell.angle_beta   90.00
_cell.angle_gamma   90.00
#
_symmetry.space_group_name_H-M   'P 1'
#
loop_
_entity.id
_entity.type
_entity.pdbx_description
1 polymer ?
#
loop_
_entity_poly.entity_id
_entity_poly.type
_entity_poly.pdbx_seq_one_letter_code
_entity_poly.pdbx_strand_id
1 'polypeptide(L)' 'DKVMNFELDGNEPSYVDMPIWYTHNITNVGNEELYTIFWINEFFDPNDPDTFFENV' A
#
# COMPACT_ATOMS: atom_id res chain seq x y z
N ASP A 1 -4.45 -19.27 -0.15
CA ASP A 1 -3.94 -17.91 -0.44
C ASP A 1 -2.72 -17.60 0.41
N LYS A 2 -1.79 -16.79 -0.11
CA LYS A 2 -0.50 -16.49 0.53
C LYS A 2 -0.48 -15.00 0.88
N VAL A 3 -0.32 -14.70 2.17
CA VAL A 3 -0.08 -13.34 2.66
C VAL A 3 1.41 -13.06 2.65
N MET A 4 1.81 -11.89 2.17
CA MET A 4 3.18 -11.40 2.18
C MET A 4 3.22 -10.15 3.07
N ASN A 5 4.10 -10.16 4.08
CA ASN A 5 4.30 -9.03 4.97
C ASN A 5 5.66 -8.40 4.67
N PHE A 6 5.68 -7.07 4.62
CA PHE A 6 6.87 -6.27 4.38
C PHE A 6 7.01 -5.26 5.50
N GLU A 7 8.07 -5.38 6.30
CA GLU A 7 8.42 -4.40 7.32
C GLU A 7 9.36 -3.37 6.71
N LEU A 8 9.02 -2.09 6.87
CA LEU A 8 9.73 -0.96 6.27
C LEU A 8 9.88 0.13 7.35
N ASP A 9 10.98 0.86 7.29
CA ASP A 9 11.19 2.04 8.11
C ASP A 9 11.82 3.19 7.30
N GLY A 10 11.87 4.37 7.91
CA GLY A 10 12.45 5.56 7.28
C GLY A 10 13.98 5.65 7.37
N ASN A 11 14.64 4.79 8.14
CA ASN A 11 16.11 4.76 8.24
C ASN A 11 16.71 4.07 7.01
N GLU A 12 16.04 3.03 6.51
CA GLU A 12 16.38 2.31 5.30
C GLU A 12 15.23 2.42 4.27
N PRO A 13 15.09 3.58 3.60
CA PRO A 13 13.98 3.84 2.72
C PRO A 13 13.93 2.81 1.59
N SER A 14 12.79 2.15 1.47
CA SER A 14 12.53 1.08 0.52
C SER A 14 11.14 1.28 -0.10
N TYR A 15 10.89 0.63 -1.24
CA TYR A 15 9.59 0.68 -1.91
C TYR A 15 9.01 -0.73 -2.06
N VAL A 16 7.68 -0.80 -2.10
CA VAL A 16 6.94 -2.04 -2.36
C VAL A 16 6.02 -1.78 -3.54
N ASP A 17 6.21 -2.55 -4.60
CA ASP A 17 5.29 -2.56 -5.73
C ASP A 17 4.01 -3.29 -5.34
N MET A 18 2.86 -2.70 -5.68
CA MET A 18 1.54 -3.28 -5.45
C MET A 18 1.04 -3.91 -6.76
N PRO A 19 1.22 -5.24 -6.95
CA PRO A 19 0.75 -5.89 -8.16
C PRO A 19 -0.78 -5.86 -8.24
N ILE A 20 -1.29 -5.71 -9.46
CA ILE A 20 -2.72 -5.86 -9.74
C ILE A 20 -3.24 -7.21 -9.23
N TRP A 21 -4.51 -7.24 -8.81
CA TRP A 21 -5.18 -8.43 -8.25
C TRP A 21 -4.68 -8.92 -6.88
N TYR A 22 -3.85 -8.12 -6.19
CA TYR A 22 -3.51 -8.36 -4.79
C TYR A 22 -4.10 -7.27 -3.91
N THR A 23 -5.07 -7.64 -3.09
CA THR A 23 -5.54 -6.78 -2.00
C THR A 23 -4.39 -6.53 -1.03
N HIS A 24 -4.27 -5.29 -0.56
CA HIS A 24 -3.15 -4.82 0.24
C HIS A 24 -3.65 -3.89 1.34
N ASN A 25 -2.96 -3.93 2.49
CA ASN A 25 -3.16 -2.99 3.58
C ASN A 25 -1.81 -2.42 4.02
N ILE A 26 -1.86 -1.29 4.72
CA ILE A 26 -0.71 -0.71 5.41
C ILE A 26 -1.11 -0.44 6.85
N THR A 27 -0.26 -0.83 7.80
CA THR A 27 -0.48 -0.62 9.23
C THR A 27 0.77 0.02 9.84
N ASN A 28 0.61 1.13 10.53
CA ASN A 28 1.70 1.71 11.33
C ASN A 28 1.91 0.84 12.58
N VAL A 29 3.07 0.17 12.66
CA VAL A 29 3.49 -0.66 13.81
C VAL A 29 4.50 0.05 14.72
N GLY A 30 4.91 1.28 14.36
CA GLY A 30 5.84 2.10 15.11
C GLY A 30 5.17 3.00 16.15
N ASN A 31 5.98 3.78 16.87
CA ASN A 31 5.52 4.73 17.89
C ASN A 31 5.51 6.19 17.40
N GLU A 32 5.86 6.41 16.13
CA GLU A 32 5.97 7.73 15.52
C GLU A 32 4.95 7.86 14.38
N GLU A 33 4.80 9.09 13.85
CA GLU A 33 3.95 9.33 12.69
C GLU A 33 4.53 8.65 11.44
N LEU A 34 3.70 7.86 10.76
CA LEU A 34 4.06 7.20 9.51
C LEU A 34 3.80 8.15 8.33
N TYR A 35 4.88 8.56 7.66
CA TYR A 35 4.82 9.23 6.37
C TYR A 35 5.11 8.24 5.26
N THR A 36 4.19 8.08 4.32
CA THR A 36 4.32 7.19 3.16
C THR A 36 3.99 7.94 1.88
N ILE A 37 4.79 7.73 0.83
CA ILE A 37 4.57 8.32 -0.48
C ILE A 37 4.02 7.21 -1.38
N PHE A 38 2.86 7.46 -1.97
CA PHE A 38 2.26 6.57 -2.97
C PHE A 38 2.49 7.13 -4.37
N TRP A 39 3.08 6.30 -5.23
CA TRP A 39 3.10 6.54 -6.66
C TRP A 39 2.02 5.68 -7.30
N ILE A 40 1.24 6.27 -8.21
CA ILE A 40 0.17 5.59 -8.95
C ILE A 40 0.37 5.80 -10.45
N ASN A 41 -0.02 4.81 -11.25
CA ASN A 41 0.16 4.79 -12.70
C ASN A 41 -0.79 5.76 -13.43
N GLU A 42 -1.92 6.09 -12.82
CA GLU A 42 -2.93 6.98 -13.39
C GLU A 42 -3.58 7.87 -12.33
N PHE A 43 -4.24 8.94 -12.76
CA PHE A 43 -4.97 9.81 -11.84
C PHE A 43 -6.27 9.16 -11.40
N PHE A 44 -6.64 9.39 -10.14
CA PHE A 44 -7.92 8.91 -9.60
C PHE A 44 -9.12 9.57 -10.30
N ASP A 45 -10.06 8.76 -10.81
CA ASP A 45 -11.36 9.17 -11.32
C ASP A 45 -12.50 8.61 -10.43
N PRO A 46 -13.29 9.46 -9.75
CA PRO A 46 -14.41 9.00 -8.93
C PRO A 46 -15.51 8.22 -9.71
N ASN A 47 -15.61 8.40 -11.03
CA ASN A 47 -16.58 7.68 -11.86
C ASN A 47 -16.06 6.32 -12.33
N ASP A 48 -14.75 6.12 -12.31
CA ASP A 48 -14.05 4.88 -12.62
C ASP A 48 -12.90 4.68 -11.63
N PRO A 49 -13.21 4.30 -10.37
CA PRO A 49 -12.24 4.31 -9.29
C PRO A 49 -11.21 3.17 -9.37
N ASP A 50 -11.45 2.18 -10.24
CA ASP A 50 -10.66 0.94 -10.39
C ASP A 50 -10.17 0.33 -9.07
N THR A 51 -11.00 0.41 -8.03
CA THR A 51 -10.65 0.01 -6.65
C THR A 51 -11.82 -0.76 -6.04
N PHE A 52 -11.54 -1.96 -5.54
CA PHE A 52 -12.54 -2.85 -4.95
C PHE A 52 -12.12 -3.24 -3.53
N PHE A 53 -13.06 -3.17 -2.59
CA PHE A 53 -12.80 -3.50 -1.19
C PHE A 53 -12.79 -5.02 -0.96
N GLU A 54 -11.74 -5.52 -0.33
CA GLU A 54 -11.59 -6.90 0.12
C GLU A 54 -10.82 -6.94 1.45
N ASN A 55 -11.22 -7.83 2.37
CA ASN A 55 -10.56 -7.96 3.66
C ASN A 55 -9.26 -8.77 3.54
N VAL A 56 -8.25 -8.36 4.33
CA VAL A 56 -6.95 -9.02 4.50
C VAL A 56 -6.57 -9.15 5.97
#